data_AF-A0A625ZTM3-F1
#
_entry.id   AF-A0A625ZTM3-F1
#
_cell.length_a   1.000
_cell.length_b   1.000
_cell.length_c   1.000
_cell.angle_alpha   90.00
_cell.angle_beta   90.00
_cell.angle_gamma   90.00
#
_symmetry.space_group_name_H-M   'P 1'
#
loop_
_entity.id
_entity.type
_entity.pdbx_description
1 polymer ?
#
loop_
_entity_poly.entity_id
_entity_poly.type
_entity_poly.pdbx_seq_one_letter_code
_entity_poly.pdbx_strand_id
1 'polypeptide(L)'
;TTANRSQAEMNEIRRQWVLAFRENGITTMEQVAAGMRVARRQERPFLPSPGQFVAWCREGSGALGVSVDDIMGEYWRWRKLVFRYPTSEQFPWRDKNPLYYHVCLELRRRGMEGQLSEKELIRAAGDILHEWEKRVLAGKPIPPVRRALAAPSRDRGPTPAEMLMAKYKQRKDAGLI
;
A
#
# COMPACT_ATOMS: atom_id res chain seq x y z
N THR A 1 -7.45 -47.71 -5.12
CA THR A 1 -8.01 -47.50 -3.76
C THR A 1 -8.33 -46.04 -3.57
N THR A 2 -9.56 -45.64 -3.89
CA THR A 2 -10.05 -44.27 -3.70
C THR A 2 -10.19 -44.02 -2.21
N ALA A 3 -9.27 -43.22 -1.66
CA ALA A 3 -9.23 -42.86 -0.25
C ALA A 3 -10.51 -42.11 0.15
N ASN A 4 -11.38 -42.78 0.88
CA ASN A 4 -12.51 -42.16 1.55
C ASN A 4 -11.96 -41.37 2.74
N ARG A 5 -11.46 -40.15 2.48
CA ARG A 5 -10.93 -39.26 3.54
C ARG A 5 -12.04 -38.98 4.55
N SER A 6 -11.71 -39.05 5.82
CA SER A 6 -12.68 -38.76 6.89
C SER A 6 -13.13 -37.29 6.81
N GLN A 7 -14.33 -37.00 7.30
CA GLN A 7 -14.85 -35.64 7.32
C GLN A 7 -13.95 -34.68 8.12
N ALA A 8 -13.27 -35.20 9.15
CA ALA A 8 -12.30 -34.47 9.96
C ALA A 8 -11.06 -34.04 9.14
N GLU A 9 -10.48 -34.96 8.37
CA GLU A 9 -9.36 -34.64 7.46
C GLU A 9 -9.77 -33.62 6.41
N MET A 10 -11.00 -33.71 5.91
CA MET A 10 -11.50 -32.74 4.94
C MET A 10 -11.69 -31.35 5.53
N ASN A 11 -12.12 -31.27 6.78
CA ASN A 11 -12.25 -30.00 7.49
C ASN A 11 -10.87 -29.38 7.77
N GLU A 12 -9.87 -30.18 8.13
CA GLU A 12 -8.52 -29.68 8.34
C GLU A 12 -7.89 -29.18 7.03
N ILE A 13 -8.07 -29.89 5.91
CA ILE A 13 -7.63 -29.41 4.59
C ILE A 13 -8.27 -28.07 4.25
N ARG A 14 -9.59 -27.93 4.43
CA ARG A 14 -10.28 -26.64 4.21
C ARG A 14 -9.70 -25.54 5.09
N ARG A 15 -9.44 -25.84 6.37
CA ARG A 15 -8.86 -24.88 7.31
C ARG A 15 -7.49 -24.41 6.84
N GLN A 16 -6.61 -25.32 6.43
CA GLN A 16 -5.28 -25.00 5.91
C GLN A 16 -5.36 -24.10 4.67
N TRP A 17 -6.28 -24.38 3.75
CA TRP A 17 -6.49 -23.57 2.56
C TRP A 17 -7.02 -22.16 2.89
N VAL A 18 -8.00 -22.06 3.79
CA VAL A 18 -8.53 -20.77 4.25
C VAL A 18 -7.46 -19.96 4.98
N LEU A 19 -6.63 -20.60 5.80
CA LEU A 19 -5.52 -19.95 6.49
C LEU A 19 -4.51 -19.41 5.48
N ALA A 20 -4.10 -20.24 4.52
CA ALA A 20 -3.17 -19.86 3.46
C ALA A 20 -3.69 -18.68 2.64
N PHE A 21 -4.99 -18.65 2.30
CA PHE A 21 -5.62 -17.54 1.59
C PHE A 21 -5.57 -16.25 2.41
N ARG A 22 -5.96 -16.32 3.69
CA ARG A 22 -5.97 -15.17 4.59
C ARG A 22 -4.56 -14.62 4.83
N GLU A 23 -3.58 -15.47 5.11
CA GLU A 23 -2.18 -15.07 5.32
C GLU A 23 -1.57 -14.43 4.08
N ASN A 24 -2.04 -14.82 2.90
CA ASN A 24 -1.52 -14.35 1.62
C ASN A 24 -2.37 -13.26 0.95
N GLY A 25 -3.40 -12.72 1.62
CA GLY A 25 -4.22 -11.64 1.09
C GLY A 25 -5.14 -12.04 -0.07
N ILE A 26 -5.51 -13.32 -0.16
CA ILE A 26 -6.54 -13.80 -1.10
C ILE A 26 -7.89 -13.71 -0.39
N THR A 27 -8.62 -12.63 -0.62
CA THR A 27 -9.89 -12.33 0.07
C THR A 27 -11.06 -12.17 -0.89
N THR A 28 -10.78 -12.04 -2.19
CA THR A 28 -11.81 -11.80 -3.20
C THR A 28 -12.07 -13.05 -4.02
N MET A 29 -13.34 -13.23 -4.42
CA MET A 29 -13.72 -14.34 -5.30
C MET A 29 -13.09 -14.21 -6.70
N GLU A 30 -12.73 -13.00 -7.13
CA GLU A 30 -12.06 -12.76 -8.41
C GLU A 30 -10.62 -13.30 -8.43
N GLN A 31 -9.86 -13.08 -7.35
CA GLN A 31 -8.53 -13.70 -7.19
C GLN A 31 -8.64 -15.22 -7.23
N VAL A 32 -9.61 -15.80 -6.52
CA VAL A 32 -9.86 -17.25 -6.53
C VAL A 32 -10.26 -17.71 -7.93
N ALA A 33 -11.16 -17.00 -8.62
CA ALA A 33 -11.59 -17.33 -9.98
C ALA A 33 -10.41 -17.26 -10.98
N ALA A 34 -9.46 -16.35 -10.78
CA ALA A 34 -8.24 -16.29 -11.56
C ALA A 34 -7.33 -17.49 -11.30
N GLY A 35 -7.09 -17.84 -10.03
CA GLY A 35 -6.37 -19.07 -9.67
C GLY A 35 -7.04 -20.33 -10.24
N MET A 36 -8.38 -20.38 -10.22
CA MET A 36 -9.16 -21.46 -10.82
C MET A 36 -9.01 -21.53 -12.34
N ARG A 37 -8.88 -20.40 -13.05
CA ARG A 37 -8.62 -20.41 -14.50
C ARG A 37 -7.27 -21.04 -14.83
N VAL A 38 -6.24 -20.73 -14.05
CA VAL A 38 -4.90 -21.33 -14.23
C VAL A 38 -4.93 -22.82 -13.85
N ALA A 39 -5.58 -23.17 -12.74
CA ALA A 39 -5.72 -24.54 -12.30
C ALA A 39 -6.43 -25.42 -13.35
N ARG A 40 -7.48 -24.91 -14.00
CA ARG A 40 -8.20 -25.64 -15.08
C ARG A 40 -7.37 -25.84 -16.36
N ARG A 41 -6.36 -24.99 -16.60
CA ARG A 41 -5.45 -25.14 -17.75
C ARG A 41 -4.34 -26.16 -17.49
N GLN A 42 -4.09 -26.51 -16.23
CA GLN A 42 -3.11 -27.53 -15.91
C GLN A 42 -3.69 -28.92 -16.16
N GLU A 43 -3.00 -29.73 -16.97
CA GLU A 43 -3.36 -31.14 -17.22
C GLU A 43 -2.97 -32.08 -16.06
N ARG A 44 -2.63 -31.52 -14.88
CA ARG A 44 -2.17 -32.30 -13.73
C ARG A 44 -3.37 -32.91 -12.98
N PRO A 45 -3.36 -34.22 -12.70
CA PRO A 45 -4.49 -34.90 -12.05
C PRO A 45 -4.57 -34.68 -10.53
N PHE A 46 -3.70 -33.83 -9.96
CA PHE A 46 -3.62 -33.58 -8.51
C PHE A 46 -3.88 -32.12 -8.18
N LEU A 47 -4.46 -31.87 -7.01
CA LEU A 47 -4.63 -30.53 -6.46
C LEU A 47 -3.24 -29.86 -6.28
N PRO A 48 -3.09 -28.58 -6.65
CA PRO A 48 -1.87 -27.84 -6.41
C PRO A 48 -1.64 -27.66 -4.91
N SER A 49 -0.40 -27.33 -4.51
CA SER A 49 -0.17 -26.91 -3.14
C SER A 49 -0.88 -25.58 -2.84
N PRO A 50 -1.25 -25.28 -1.58
CA PRO A 50 -1.84 -23.99 -1.23
C PRO A 50 -1.00 -22.79 -1.69
N GLY A 51 0.33 -22.87 -1.55
CA GLY A 51 1.24 -21.82 -2.02
C GLY A 51 1.25 -21.65 -3.54
N GLN A 52 1.20 -22.75 -4.31
CA GLN A 52 1.08 -22.68 -5.78
C GLN A 52 -0.25 -22.05 -6.20
N PHE A 53 -1.36 -22.43 -5.57
CA PHE A 53 -2.66 -21.86 -5.90
C PHE A 53 -2.72 -20.37 -5.55
N VAL A 54 -2.17 -19.96 -4.40
CA VAL A 54 -2.03 -18.55 -4.01
C VAL A 54 -1.25 -17.76 -5.06
N ALA A 55 -0.15 -18.31 -5.61
CA ALA A 55 0.61 -17.65 -6.65
C ALA A 55 -0.24 -17.38 -7.91
N TRP A 56 -1.07 -18.34 -8.33
CA TRP A 56 -1.98 -18.15 -9.46
C TRP A 56 -3.12 -17.16 -9.17
N CYS A 57 -3.62 -17.15 -7.94
CA CYS A 57 -4.59 -16.14 -7.51
C CYS A 57 -4.00 -14.72 -7.60
N ARG A 58 -2.69 -14.57 -7.33
CA ARG A 58 -1.95 -13.30 -7.47
C ARG A 58 -1.58 -12.99 -8.92
N GLU A 59 -1.27 -13.97 -9.75
CA GLU A 59 -1.15 -13.73 -11.20
C GLU A 59 -2.47 -13.21 -11.81
N GLY A 60 -3.59 -13.47 -11.14
CA GLY A 60 -4.88 -12.88 -11.40
C GLY A 60 -5.12 -11.46 -10.89
N SER A 61 -4.25 -10.91 -10.02
CA SER A 61 -4.38 -9.58 -9.39
C SER A 61 -4.02 -8.41 -10.33
N GLY A 62 -4.30 -8.61 -11.62
CA GLY A 62 -4.10 -7.62 -12.67
C GLY A 62 -2.63 -7.36 -13.02
N ALA A 63 -2.41 -6.47 -13.99
CA ALA A 63 -1.09 -6.17 -14.55
C ALA A 63 -0.10 -5.58 -13.53
N LEU A 64 -0.58 -5.19 -12.35
CA LEU A 64 0.19 -4.53 -11.30
C LEU A 64 0.66 -5.48 -10.19
N GLY A 65 0.07 -6.68 -10.08
CA GLY A 65 0.44 -7.67 -9.06
C GLY A 65 0.19 -7.21 -7.62
N VAL A 66 -0.76 -6.28 -7.42
CA VAL A 66 -1.10 -5.70 -6.11
C VAL A 66 -2.61 -5.79 -5.92
N SER A 67 -3.06 -6.28 -4.76
CA SER A 67 -4.49 -6.36 -4.45
C SER A 67 -5.03 -5.10 -3.75
N VAL A 68 -6.36 -4.95 -3.71
CA VAL A 68 -7.01 -3.88 -2.94
C VAL A 68 -6.67 -3.96 -1.45
N ASP A 69 -6.57 -5.16 -0.88
CA ASP A 69 -6.19 -5.33 0.52
C ASP A 69 -4.75 -4.91 0.80
N ASP A 70 -3.83 -5.18 -0.13
CA ASP A 70 -2.45 -4.71 -0.01
C ASP A 70 -2.41 -3.18 0.00
N ILE A 71 -3.18 -2.53 -0.87
CA ILE A 71 -3.32 -1.07 -0.92
C ILE A 71 -3.91 -0.54 0.39
N MET A 72 -4.99 -1.14 0.90
CA MET A 72 -5.64 -0.71 2.13
C MET A 72 -4.74 -0.92 3.36
N GLY A 73 -4.06 -2.05 3.44
CA GLY A 73 -3.10 -2.34 4.51
C GLY A 73 -1.94 -1.34 4.52
N GLU A 74 -1.40 -1.03 3.34
CA GLU A 74 -0.35 -0.02 3.19
C GLU A 74 -0.85 1.39 3.51
N TYR A 75 -2.07 1.74 3.06
CA TYR A 75 -2.71 3.02 3.35
C TYR A 75 -2.87 3.25 4.85
N TRP A 76 -3.35 2.27 5.60
CA TRP A 76 -3.47 2.36 7.05
C TRP A 76 -2.11 2.45 7.74
N ARG A 77 -1.12 1.69 7.28
CA ARG A 77 0.26 1.77 7.79
C ARG A 77 0.84 3.17 7.58
N TRP A 78 0.70 3.71 6.38
CA TRP A 78 1.13 5.06 6.05
C TRP A 78 0.38 6.09 6.89
N ARG A 79 -0.95 6.08 6.95
CA ARG A 79 -1.74 7.03 7.76
C ARG A 79 -1.34 7.01 9.25
N LYS A 80 -1.00 5.83 9.78
CA LYS A 80 -0.54 5.68 11.16
C LYS A 80 0.88 6.19 11.40
N LEU A 81 1.77 6.12 10.40
CA LEU A 81 3.20 6.38 10.58
C LEU A 81 3.70 7.64 9.86
N VAL A 82 2.90 8.27 9.02
CA VAL A 82 3.30 9.39 8.15
C VAL A 82 3.87 10.56 8.95
N PHE A 83 3.35 10.80 10.16
CA PHE A 83 3.84 11.86 11.06
C PHE A 83 5.31 11.69 11.47
N ARG A 84 5.88 10.46 11.37
CA ARG A 84 7.28 10.18 11.68
C ARG A 84 8.24 10.56 10.56
N TYR A 85 7.71 10.90 9.38
CA TYR A 85 8.48 11.23 8.20
C TYR A 85 8.21 12.68 7.80
N PRO A 86 9.22 13.45 7.37
CA PRO A 86 9.02 14.85 6.96
C PRO A 86 8.03 15.01 5.81
N THR A 87 8.02 14.04 4.89
CA THR A 87 7.15 14.03 3.70
C THR A 87 6.73 12.61 3.35
N SER A 88 5.64 12.47 2.61
CA SER A 88 5.20 11.17 2.09
C SER A 88 6.16 10.58 1.04
N GLU A 89 7.01 11.41 0.43
CA GLU A 89 8.07 10.99 -0.50
C GLU A 89 9.23 10.28 0.20
N GLN A 90 9.41 10.55 1.50
CA GLN A 90 10.43 9.93 2.35
C GLN A 90 9.89 8.70 3.12
N PHE A 91 8.59 8.44 3.02
CA PHE A 91 7.98 7.26 3.64
C PHE A 91 8.51 5.97 2.99
N PRO A 92 8.86 4.93 3.77
CA PRO A 92 9.34 3.66 3.24
C PRO A 92 8.17 2.82 2.73
N TRP A 93 7.72 3.10 1.52
CA TRP A 93 6.69 2.32 0.81
C TRP A 93 7.12 0.87 0.64
N ARG A 94 6.15 -0.05 0.77
CA ARG A 94 6.36 -1.50 0.65
C ARG A 94 7.07 -1.82 -0.67
N ASP A 95 8.11 -2.65 -0.57
CA ASP A 95 8.95 -3.09 -1.69
C ASP A 95 9.52 -1.97 -2.56
N LYS A 96 9.59 -0.73 -2.02
CA LYS A 96 9.91 0.49 -2.76
C LYS A 96 9.04 0.70 -4.01
N ASN A 97 7.83 0.14 -4.02
CA ASN A 97 6.92 0.22 -5.15
C ASN A 97 6.24 1.61 -5.21
N PRO A 98 6.46 2.41 -6.28
CA PRO A 98 5.85 3.73 -6.42
C PRO A 98 4.32 3.72 -6.52
N LEU A 99 3.71 2.58 -6.88
CA LEU A 99 2.26 2.45 -6.97
C LEU A 99 1.59 2.81 -5.65
N TYR A 100 2.10 2.30 -4.53
CA TYR A 100 1.54 2.57 -3.20
C TYR A 100 1.55 4.07 -2.88
N TYR A 101 2.63 4.77 -3.21
CA TYR A 101 2.71 6.22 -3.01
C TYR A 101 1.58 6.95 -3.73
N HIS A 102 1.41 6.69 -5.04
CA HIS A 102 0.41 7.38 -5.85
C HIS A 102 -1.01 7.03 -5.43
N VAL A 103 -1.30 5.73 -5.23
CA VAL A 103 -2.63 5.26 -4.90
C VAL A 103 -3.03 5.71 -3.49
N CYS A 104 -2.16 5.60 -2.48
CA CYS A 104 -2.50 6.00 -1.11
C CYS A 104 -2.70 7.51 -0.96
N LEU A 105 -1.93 8.34 -1.68
CA LEU A 105 -2.13 9.80 -1.69
C LEU A 105 -3.46 10.17 -2.35
N GLU A 106 -3.76 9.56 -3.50
CA GLU A 106 -5.03 9.77 -4.19
C GLU A 106 -6.22 9.29 -3.35
N LEU A 107 -6.08 8.16 -2.68
CA LEU A 107 -7.09 7.62 -1.78
C LEU A 107 -7.35 8.55 -0.59
N ARG A 108 -6.30 9.14 0.01
CA ARG A 108 -6.46 10.15 1.06
C ARG A 108 -7.20 11.37 0.54
N ARG A 109 -6.87 11.84 -0.66
CA ARG A 109 -7.52 13.00 -1.28
C ARG A 109 -9.00 12.74 -1.51
N ARG A 110 -9.36 11.65 -2.20
CA ARG A 110 -10.76 11.25 -2.44
C ARG A 110 -11.54 11.00 -1.14
N GLY A 111 -10.89 10.37 -0.15
CA GLY A 111 -11.49 10.10 1.16
C GLY A 111 -11.80 11.37 1.96
N MET A 112 -10.91 12.37 1.92
CA MET A 112 -11.12 13.65 2.63
C MET A 112 -12.14 14.55 1.93
N GLU A 113 -12.12 14.61 0.59
CA GLU A 113 -13.07 15.41 -0.19
C GLU A 113 -14.50 14.85 -0.11
N GLY A 114 -14.65 13.53 -0.17
CA GLY A 114 -15.96 12.86 -0.18
C GLY A 114 -16.47 12.41 1.18
N GLN A 115 -15.70 12.62 2.27
CA GLN A 115 -15.99 12.10 3.61
C GLN A 115 -16.37 10.60 3.61
N LEU A 116 -15.63 9.82 2.81
CA LEU A 116 -15.99 8.43 2.53
C LEU A 116 -15.95 7.54 3.78
N SER A 117 -16.93 6.67 3.92
CA SER A 117 -16.91 5.57 4.88
C SER A 117 -15.83 4.55 4.53
N GLU A 118 -15.49 3.65 5.47
CA GLU A 118 -14.49 2.61 5.23
C GLU A 118 -14.84 1.70 4.04
N LYS A 119 -16.13 1.35 3.88
CA LYS A 119 -16.60 0.54 2.74
C LYS A 119 -16.44 1.27 1.41
N GLU A 120 -16.74 2.57 1.38
CA GLU A 120 -16.57 3.40 0.19
C GLU A 120 -15.09 3.64 -0.13
N LEU A 121 -14.24 3.70 0.89
CA LEU A 121 -12.80 3.82 0.72
C LEU A 121 -12.20 2.56 0.08
N ILE A 122 -12.64 1.37 0.50
CA ILE A 122 -12.24 0.09 -0.13
C ILE A 122 -12.68 0.07 -1.61
N ARG A 123 -13.91 0.50 -1.89
CA ARG A 123 -14.41 0.60 -3.27
C ARG A 123 -13.57 1.57 -4.11
N ALA A 124 -13.30 2.76 -3.58
CA ALA A 124 -12.47 3.77 -4.24
C ALA A 124 -11.05 3.26 -4.50
N ALA A 125 -10.47 2.47 -3.58
CA ALA A 125 -9.18 1.84 -3.79
C ALA A 125 -9.21 0.85 -4.97
N GLY A 126 -10.28 0.06 -5.11
CA GLY A 126 -10.50 -0.80 -6.27
C GLY A 126 -10.62 -0.02 -7.58
N ASP A 127 -11.41 1.06 -7.59
CA ASP A 127 -11.59 1.91 -8.78
C ASP A 127 -10.27 2.57 -9.22
N ILE A 128 -9.50 3.11 -8.26
CA ILE A 128 -8.17 3.70 -8.53
C ILE A 128 -7.21 2.63 -9.07
N LEU A 129 -7.17 1.44 -8.45
CA LEU A 129 -6.29 0.36 -8.89
C LEU A 129 -6.59 -0.05 -10.34
N HIS A 130 -7.87 -0.17 -10.70
CA HIS A 130 -8.31 -0.46 -12.07
C HIS A 130 -7.89 0.62 -13.07
N GLU A 131 -7.98 1.90 -12.70
CA GLU A 131 -7.47 3.02 -13.53
C GLU A 131 -5.96 2.90 -13.76
N TRP A 132 -5.20 2.53 -12.73
CA TRP A 132 -3.76 2.31 -12.84
C TRP A 132 -3.41 1.09 -13.70
N GLU A 133 -4.18 0.01 -13.61
CA GLU A 133 -3.98 -1.16 -14.47
C GLU A 133 -4.19 -0.82 -15.94
N LYS A 134 -5.29 -0.14 -16.27
CA LYS A 134 -5.55 0.35 -17.64
C LYS A 134 -4.39 1.22 -18.15
N ARG A 135 -3.85 2.08 -17.29
CA ARG A 135 -2.72 2.95 -17.63
C ARG A 135 -1.46 2.15 -17.96
N VAL A 136 -1.13 1.13 -17.16
CA VAL A 136 0.03 0.26 -17.40
C VAL A 136 -0.16 -0.59 -18.64
N LEU A 137 -1.36 -1.15 -18.85
CA LEU A 137 -1.71 -1.89 -20.06
C LEU A 137 -1.62 -1.02 -21.33
N ALA A 138 -1.89 0.28 -21.22
CA ALA A 138 -1.66 1.26 -22.28
C ALA A 138 -0.18 1.64 -22.49
N GLY A 139 0.76 0.95 -21.85
CA GLY A 139 2.20 1.16 -21.98
C GLY A 139 2.75 2.38 -21.21
N LYS A 140 1.93 3.03 -20.36
CA LYS A 140 2.38 4.17 -19.55
C LYS A 140 2.91 3.65 -18.20
N PRO A 141 4.23 3.77 -17.91
CA PRO A 141 4.77 3.27 -16.66
C PRO A 141 4.29 4.08 -15.45
N ILE A 142 4.39 3.47 -14.27
CA ILE A 142 4.14 4.14 -13.01
C ILE A 142 5.25 5.17 -12.77
N PRO A 143 4.94 6.46 -12.54
CA PRO A 143 5.94 7.48 -12.30
C PRO A 143 6.76 7.18 -11.03
N PRO A 144 8.08 7.42 -11.03
CA PRO A 144 8.87 7.29 -9.81
C PRO A 144 8.48 8.36 -8.78
N VAL A 145 8.63 8.04 -7.50
CA VAL A 145 8.47 9.00 -6.40
C VAL A 145 9.63 10.00 -6.48
N ARG A 146 9.34 11.24 -6.90
CA ARG A 146 10.31 12.32 -6.94
C ARG A 146 10.39 12.96 -5.57
N ARG A 147 11.61 13.19 -5.07
CA ARG A 147 11.82 13.93 -3.82
C ARG A 147 11.99 15.41 -4.15
N ALA A 148 11.21 16.27 -3.51
CA ALA A 148 11.45 17.71 -3.60
C ALA A 148 12.86 18.01 -3.06
N LEU A 149 13.69 18.66 -3.88
CA LEU A 149 14.98 19.16 -3.44
C LEU A 149 14.74 20.27 -2.41
N ALA A 150 15.56 20.31 -1.36
CA ALA A 150 15.51 21.41 -0.41
C ALA A 150 15.66 22.74 -1.16
N ALA A 151 14.78 23.71 -0.88
CA ALA A 151 14.94 25.04 -1.44
C ALA A 151 16.33 25.57 -1.03
N PRO A 152 17.09 26.20 -1.95
CA PRO A 152 18.40 26.73 -1.61
C PRO A 152 18.29 27.65 -0.41
N SER A 153 19.14 27.42 0.59
CA SER A 153 19.21 28.26 1.79
C SER A 153 19.68 29.65 1.36
N ARG A 154 18.75 30.59 1.22
CA ARG A 154 19.07 32.01 1.09
C ARG A 154 19.38 32.54 2.49
N ASP A 155 20.52 33.19 2.67
CA ASP A 155 20.82 33.94 3.88
C ASP A 155 19.74 35.01 4.08
N ARG A 156 18.81 34.74 5.01
CA ARG A 156 17.65 35.60 5.28
C ARG A 156 17.99 36.75 6.24
N GLY A 157 19.27 36.94 6.55
CA GLY A 157 19.69 37.81 7.65
C GLY A 157 19.17 37.33 9.01
N PRO A 158 19.53 38.02 10.10
CA PRO A 158 19.02 37.68 11.42
C PRO A 158 17.51 37.92 11.49
N THR A 159 16.79 36.95 12.04
CA THR A 159 15.36 37.08 12.32
C THR A 159 15.12 38.17 13.38
N PRO A 160 13.93 38.79 13.41
CA PRO A 160 13.60 39.76 14.46
C PRO A 160 13.77 39.22 15.88
N ALA A 161 13.49 37.93 16.10
CA ALA A 161 13.70 37.26 17.37
C ALA A 161 15.19 37.18 17.75
N GLU A 162 16.06 36.84 16.80
CA GLU A 162 17.51 36.83 16.99
C GLU A 162 18.06 38.23 17.26
N MET A 163 17.54 39.26 16.58
CA MET A 163 17.91 40.65 16.84
C MET A 163 17.51 41.09 18.25
N LEU A 164 16.30 40.74 18.70
CA LEU A 164 15.84 41.03 20.07
C LEU A 164 16.68 40.28 21.11
N MET A 165 17.01 39.01 20.87
CA MET A 165 17.87 38.22 21.74
C MET A 165 19.29 38.81 21.81
N ALA A 166 19.84 39.29 20.70
CA ALA A 166 21.12 39.98 20.67
C ALA A 166 21.09 41.28 21.49
N LYS A 167 20.02 42.09 21.35
CA LYS A 167 19.82 43.29 22.17
C LYS A 167 19.69 42.95 23.66
N TYR A 168 18.97 41.88 24.00
CA TYR A 168 18.85 41.40 25.37
C TYR A 168 20.21 41.03 25.96
N LYS A 169 21.00 40.22 25.23
CA LYS A 169 22.37 39.84 25.64
C LYS A 169 23.25 41.06 25.85
N GLN A 170 23.25 42.01 24.92
CA GLN A 170 24.00 43.27 25.07
C GLN A 170 23.61 44.04 26.33
N ARG A 171 22.31 44.13 26.64
CA ARG A 171 21.83 44.83 27.83
C ARG A 171 22.20 44.10 29.12
N LYS A 172 22.18 42.77 29.12
CA LYS A 172 22.61 41.93 30.23
C LYS A 172 24.12 42.07 30.49
N ASP A 173 24.93 42.02 29.45
CA ASP A 173 26.39 42.14 29.55
C ASP A 173 26.81 43.56 30.01
N ALA A 174 26.00 44.57 29.68
CA ALA A 174 26.16 45.94 30.16
C ALA A 174 25.60 46.19 31.58
N GLY A 175 25.04 45.18 32.25
CA GLY A 175 24.49 45.29 33.61
C GLY A 175 23.22 46.15 33.71
N LEU A 176 22.52 46.36 32.60
CA LEU A 176 21.29 47.17 32.52
C LEU A 176 20.02 46.36 32.82
N ILE A 177 20.14 45.03 32.95
CA ILE A 177 19.08 44.05 33.26
C ILE A 177 19.72 42.89 34.03
#